data_AF-A0A433IEN0-F1
#
_entry.id   AF-A0A433IEN0-F1
#
_cell.length_a   1.000
_cell.length_b   1.000
_cell.length_c   1.000
_cell.angle_alpha   90.00
_cell.angle_beta   90.00
_cell.angle_gamma   90.00
#
_symmetry.space_group_name_H-M   'P 1'
#
loop_
_entity.id
_entity.type
_entity.pdbx_description
1 polymer ?
#
loop_
_entity_poly.entity_id
_entity_poly.type
_entity_poly.pdbx_seq_one_letter_code
_entity_poly.pdbx_strand_id
1 'polypeptide(L)'
;MRKFKSPWYYWHTGHKVIALSSLTLSTLILWAVLGVSAGFSPWGILLALLLDAAGFWLALLYLLLLRPYVPAFSGLQEHVDALIIYQFAVPMLLGFLLNRASSFLVARLSGYRFN
;
A
#
# COMPACT_ATOMS: atom_id res chain seq x y z
N MET A 1 18.24 -3.68 2.61
CA MET A 1 17.19 -2.75 2.13
C MET A 1 17.56 -1.89 0.92
N ARG A 2 18.84 -1.62 0.61
CA ARG A 2 19.22 -0.72 -0.50
C ARG A 2 18.66 -1.07 -1.89
N LYS A 3 18.37 -2.35 -2.17
CA LYS A 3 17.87 -2.82 -3.48
C LYS A 3 16.34 -2.76 -3.64
N PHE A 4 15.59 -2.77 -2.53
CA PHE A 4 14.12 -2.79 -2.52
C PHE A 4 13.58 -1.37 -2.34
N LYS A 5 13.73 -0.57 -3.39
CA LYS A 5 13.27 0.81 -3.44
C LYS A 5 11.78 0.86 -3.81
N SER A 6 11.03 1.81 -3.25
CA SER A 6 9.62 2.01 -3.62
C SER A 6 9.52 2.63 -5.03
N PRO A 7 8.37 2.53 -5.70
CA PRO A 7 8.16 3.19 -6.99
C PRO A 7 8.43 4.70 -6.93
N TRP A 8 8.10 5.32 -5.79
CA TRP A 8 8.33 6.74 -5.52
C TRP A 8 9.81 7.14 -5.60
N TYR A 9 10.73 6.26 -5.17
CA TYR A 9 12.17 6.51 -5.33
C TYR A 9 12.57 6.64 -6.81
N TYR A 10 12.05 5.75 -7.67
CA TYR A 10 12.32 5.80 -9.10
C TYR A 10 11.68 7.02 -9.76
N TRP A 11 10.50 7.43 -9.29
CA TRP A 11 9.86 8.67 -9.71
C TRP A 11 10.73 9.90 -9.41
N HIS A 12 11.22 10.02 -8.17
CA HIS A 12 12.05 11.15 -7.75
C HIS A 12 13.45 11.15 -8.39
N THR A 13 13.99 9.99 -8.74
CA THR A 13 15.30 9.87 -9.42
C THR A 13 15.21 9.95 -10.95
N GLY A 14 14.04 10.32 -11.50
CA GLY A 14 13.85 10.54 -12.93
C GLY A 14 13.52 9.28 -13.75
N HIS A 15 13.53 8.10 -13.14
CA HIS A 15 13.18 6.81 -13.76
C HIS A 15 11.66 6.58 -13.78
N LYS A 16 10.91 7.52 -14.39
CA LYS A 16 9.44 7.53 -14.37
C LYS A 16 8.81 6.28 -14.98
N VAL A 17 9.42 5.70 -16.02
CA VAL A 17 8.93 4.47 -16.66
C VAL A 17 8.97 3.29 -15.69
N ILE A 18 10.06 3.15 -14.94
CA ILE A 18 10.21 2.12 -13.90
C ILE A 18 9.15 2.34 -12.82
N ALA A 19 8.96 3.58 -12.35
CA ALA A 19 7.96 3.90 -11.33
C ALA A 19 6.53 3.55 -11.79
N LEU A 20 6.13 3.99 -12.99
CA LEU A 20 4.80 3.74 -13.55
C LEU A 20 4.55 2.25 -13.77
N SER A 21 5.48 1.54 -14.42
CA SER A 21 5.32 0.11 -14.67
C SER A 21 5.29 -0.71 -13.37
N SER A 22 6.07 -0.31 -12.35
CA SER A 22 6.05 -0.94 -11.04
C SER A 22 4.72 -0.73 -10.31
N LEU A 23 4.16 0.48 -10.38
CA LEU A 23 2.85 0.82 -9.84
C LEU A 23 1.73 0.09 -10.56
N THR A 24 1.75 0.04 -11.90
CA THR A 24 0.75 -0.71 -12.67
C THR A 24 0.80 -2.20 -12.34
N LEU A 25 2.01 -2.78 -12.27
CA LEU A 25 2.19 -4.19 -11.94
C LEU A 25 1.70 -4.51 -10.52
N SER A 26 2.06 -3.68 -9.52
CA SER A 26 1.59 -3.89 -8.16
C SER A 26 0.08 -3.69 -8.03
N THR A 27 -0.49 -2.71 -8.75
CA THR A 27 -1.95 -2.50 -8.80
C THR A 27 -2.67 -3.72 -9.34
N LEU A 28 -2.22 -4.26 -10.48
CA LEU A 28 -2.85 -5.43 -11.11
C LEU A 28 -2.81 -6.66 -10.20
N ILE A 29 -1.66 -6.92 -9.55
CA ILE A 29 -1.52 -8.07 -8.67
C ILE A 29 -2.35 -7.88 -7.38
N LEU A 30 -2.33 -6.70 -6.75
CA LEU A 30 -3.18 -6.44 -5.58
C LEU A 30 -4.67 -6.50 -5.92
N TRP A 31 -5.07 -6.02 -7.09
CA TRP A 31 -6.45 -6.11 -7.51
C TRP A 31 -6.88 -7.55 -7.80
N ALA A 32 -6.02 -8.34 -8.46
CA ALA A 32 -6.27 -9.76 -8.66
C ALA A 32 -6.34 -10.53 -7.33
N VAL A 33 -5.48 -10.20 -6.36
CA VAL A 33 -5.47 -10.87 -5.06
C VAL A 33 -6.61 -10.37 -4.18
N LEU A 34 -6.69 -9.08 -3.87
CA LEU A 34 -7.64 -8.56 -2.88
C LEU A 34 -9.00 -8.21 -3.49
N GLY A 35 -9.02 -7.62 -4.68
CA GLY A 35 -10.25 -7.23 -5.35
C GLY A 35 -11.10 -8.44 -5.75
N VAL A 36 -10.49 -9.43 -6.41
CA VAL A 36 -11.21 -10.62 -6.91
C VAL A 36 -11.45 -11.65 -5.82
N SER A 37 -10.48 -11.95 -4.95
CA SER A 37 -10.67 -13.05 -3.96
C SER A 37 -11.40 -12.64 -2.70
N ALA A 38 -11.32 -11.36 -2.31
CA ALA A 38 -11.81 -10.90 -1.01
C ALA A 38 -12.83 -9.74 -1.12
N GLY A 39 -13.20 -9.35 -2.34
CA GLY A 39 -14.22 -8.31 -2.58
C GLY A 39 -13.78 -6.91 -2.12
N PHE A 40 -12.47 -6.66 -2.03
CA PHE A 40 -11.97 -5.39 -1.54
C PHE A 40 -12.29 -4.24 -2.52
N SER A 41 -12.54 -3.06 -1.94
CA SER A 41 -12.83 -1.87 -2.73
C SER A 41 -11.61 -1.47 -3.57
N PRO A 42 -11.79 -1.17 -4.87
CA PRO A 42 -10.72 -0.64 -5.72
C PRO A 42 -10.04 0.60 -5.12
N TRP A 43 -10.80 1.40 -4.37
CA TRP A 43 -10.30 2.60 -3.69
C TRP A 43 -9.35 2.28 -2.54
N GLY A 44 -9.61 1.22 -1.77
CA GLY A 44 -8.72 0.78 -0.70
C GLY A 44 -7.38 0.31 -1.25
N ILE A 45 -7.40 -0.37 -2.40
CA ILE A 45 -6.20 -0.83 -3.11
C ILE A 45 -5.38 0.37 -3.64
N LEU A 46 -6.04 1.35 -4.26
CA LEU A 46 -5.38 2.57 -4.74
C LEU A 46 -4.74 3.36 -3.58
N LEU A 47 -5.46 3.54 -2.48
CA LEU A 47 -4.94 4.24 -1.30
C LEU A 47 -3.77 3.48 -0.67
N ALA A 48 -3.84 2.15 -0.60
CA ALA A 48 -2.74 1.31 -0.10
C ALA A 48 -1.46 1.46 -0.94
N LEU A 49 -1.60 1.57 -2.26
CA LEU A 49 -0.49 1.72 -3.19
C LEU A 49 0.12 3.12 -3.18
N LEU A 50 -0.70 4.15 -3.05
CA LEU A 50 -0.27 5.55 -3.06
C LEU A 50 0.37 5.97 -1.73
N LEU A 51 -0.27 5.63 -0.61
CA LEU A 51 0.19 6.03 0.72
C LEU A 51 1.39 5.21 1.22
N ASP A 52 1.69 4.08 0.57
CA ASP A 52 2.83 3.21 0.89
C ASP A 52 2.94 2.98 2.43
N ALA A 53 4.13 3.07 3.02
CA ALA A 53 4.30 2.96 4.47
C ALA A 53 3.56 4.04 5.28
N ALA A 54 3.35 5.24 4.73
CA ALA A 54 2.74 6.34 5.48
C ALA A 54 1.28 6.03 5.86
N GLY A 55 0.54 5.38 4.96
CA GLY A 55 -0.83 4.94 5.22
C GLY A 55 -0.89 3.89 6.33
N PHE A 56 0.05 2.95 6.33
CA PHE A 56 0.14 1.96 7.41
C PHE A 56 0.40 2.60 8.77
N TRP A 57 1.35 3.54 8.85
CA TRP A 57 1.61 4.27 10.09
C TRP A 57 0.43 5.11 10.54
N LEU A 58 -0.30 5.74 9.62
CA LEU A 58 -1.53 6.48 9.93
C LEU A 58 -2.62 5.56 10.50
N ALA A 59 -2.82 4.38 9.91
CA ALA A 59 -3.76 3.39 10.43
C ALA A 59 -3.37 2.91 11.83
N LEU A 60 -2.06 2.69 12.06
CA LEU A 60 -1.54 2.29 13.37
C LEU A 60 -1.70 3.39 14.42
N LEU A 61 -1.44 4.63 14.04
CA LEU A 61 -1.59 5.82 14.89
C LEU A 61 -3.06 6.02 15.28
N TYR A 62 -3.98 5.83 14.33
CA TYR A 62 -5.41 5.80 14.64
C TYR A 62 -5.75 4.69 15.65
N LEU A 63 -5.35 3.45 15.40
CA LEU A 63 -5.73 2.30 16.23
C LEU A 63 -5.11 2.33 17.65
N LEU A 64 -3.87 2.78 17.79
CA LEU A 64 -3.14 2.74 19.06
C LEU A 64 -3.27 4.02 19.88
N LEU A 65 -3.28 5.17 19.22
CA LEU A 65 -3.19 6.47 19.90
C LEU A 65 -4.52 7.22 19.87
N LEU A 66 -5.28 7.19 18.77
CA LEU A 66 -6.51 7.98 18.66
C LEU A 66 -7.73 7.22 19.17
N ARG A 67 -7.83 5.93 18.85
CA ARG A 67 -8.97 5.05 19.19
C ARG A 67 -9.36 5.08 20.68
N PRO A 68 -8.44 5.03 21.66
CA PRO A 68 -8.80 5.05 23.08
C PRO A 68 -9.50 6.33 23.53
N TYR A 69 -9.31 7.44 22.80
CA TYR A 69 -9.92 8.74 23.11
C TYR A 69 -11.19 9.01 22.31
N VAL A 70 -11.56 8.12 21.38
CA VAL A 70 -12.83 8.21 20.65
C VAL A 70 -13.91 7.58 21.54
N PRO A 71 -14.87 8.36 22.06
CA PRO A 71 -15.94 7.81 22.88
C PRO A 71 -16.77 6.81 22.07
N ALA A 72 -17.22 5.74 22.75
CA ALA A 72 -18.03 4.67 22.18
C ALA A 72 -19.46 5.12 21.85
N PHE A 73 -19.59 6.09 20.96
CA PHE A 73 -20.88 6.49 20.43
C PHE A 73 -21.33 5.46 19.39
N SER A 74 -22.24 4.58 19.85
CA SER A 74 -23.27 3.89 19.06
C SER A 74 -22.80 3.22 17.76
N GLY A 75 -22.20 2.02 17.83
CA GLY A 75 -22.02 1.06 16.71
C GLY A 75 -21.12 1.48 15.54
N LEU A 76 -21.00 2.78 15.27
CA LEU A 76 -20.24 3.40 14.19
C LEU A 76 -18.74 3.20 14.42
N GLN A 77 -18.32 3.16 15.68
CA GLN A 77 -16.95 2.85 16.09
C GLN A 77 -16.48 1.48 15.57
N GLU A 78 -17.29 0.43 15.70
CA GLU A 78 -16.91 -0.92 15.25
C GLU A 78 -16.81 -1.01 13.73
N HIS A 79 -17.72 -0.30 13.03
CA HIS A 79 -17.70 -0.23 11.57
C HIS A 79 -16.48 0.53 11.04
N VAL A 80 -16.10 1.63 11.70
CA VAL A 80 -14.91 2.41 11.33
C VAL A 80 -13.62 1.61 11.59
N ASP A 81 -13.55 0.87 12.69
CA ASP A 81 -12.39 0.01 12.97
C ASP A 81 -12.30 -1.16 12.00
N ALA A 82 -13.42 -1.82 11.71
CA ALA A 82 -13.47 -2.86 10.69
C ALA A 82 -13.03 -2.30 9.34
N LEU A 83 -13.48 -1.10 8.98
CA LEU A 83 -13.07 -0.43 7.74
C LEU A 83 -11.56 -0.11 7.74
N ILE A 84 -11.00 0.39 8.84
CA ILE A 84 -9.57 0.71 8.91
C ILE A 84 -8.70 -0.55 8.93
N ILE A 85 -9.09 -1.59 9.65
CA ILE A 85 -8.31 -2.83 9.72
C ILE A 85 -8.41 -3.58 8.39
N TYR A 86 -9.63 -3.85 7.95
CA TYR A 86 -9.84 -4.63 6.74
C TYR A 86 -9.49 -3.83 5.51
N GLN A 87 -10.00 -2.61 5.29
CA GLN A 87 -9.77 -1.92 4.02
C GLN A 87 -8.50 -1.08 3.94
N PHE A 88 -7.85 -0.77 5.07
CA PHE A 88 -6.61 0.00 5.06
C PHE A 88 -5.40 -0.81 5.51
N ALA A 89 -5.39 -1.37 6.72
CA ALA A 89 -4.18 -1.99 7.26
C ALA A 89 -3.72 -3.23 6.47
N VAL A 90 -4.63 -4.16 6.15
CA VAL A 90 -4.29 -5.39 5.41
C VAL A 90 -3.83 -5.10 3.98
N PRO A 91 -4.56 -4.29 3.18
CA PRO A 91 -4.12 -3.91 1.84
C PRO A 91 -2.83 -3.12 1.84
N MET A 92 -2.59 -2.27 2.84
CA MET A 92 -1.37 -1.47 2.95
C MET A 92 -0.14 -2.34 3.24
N LEU A 93 -0.25 -3.33 4.13
CA LEU A 93 0.86 -4.25 4.40
C LEU A 93 1.24 -5.06 3.17
N LEU A 94 0.24 -5.64 2.49
CA LEU A 94 0.46 -6.38 1.25
C LEU A 94 0.97 -5.46 0.15
N GLY A 95 0.37 -4.27 0.02
CA GLY A 95 0.71 -3.28 -0.98
C GLY A 95 2.14 -2.76 -0.84
N PHE A 96 2.60 -2.56 0.38
CA PHE A 96 3.96 -2.15 0.69
C PHE A 96 5.01 -3.19 0.28
N LEU A 97 4.79 -4.47 0.63
CA LEU A 97 5.69 -5.55 0.23
C LEU A 97 5.68 -5.72 -1.29
N LEU A 98 4.49 -5.69 -1.87
CA LEU A 98 4.31 -5.89 -3.28
C LEU A 98 4.89 -4.74 -4.11
N ASN A 99 4.72 -3.49 -3.69
CA ASN A 99 5.33 -2.32 -4.34
C ASN A 99 6.85 -2.43 -4.38
N ARG A 100 7.48 -2.94 -3.31
CA ARG A 100 8.94 -3.14 -3.27
C ARG A 100 9.39 -4.30 -4.13
N ALA A 101 8.62 -5.39 -4.15
CA ALA A 101 8.90 -6.54 -4.99
C ALA A 101 8.73 -6.22 -6.48
N SER A 102 7.63 -5.56 -6.86
CA SER A 102 7.36 -5.11 -8.23
C SER A 102 8.42 -4.13 -8.70
N SER A 103 8.76 -3.13 -7.88
CA SER A 103 9.80 -2.15 -8.22
C SER A 103 11.17 -2.78 -8.38
N PHE A 104 11.51 -3.76 -7.56
CA PHE A 104 12.77 -4.49 -7.72
C PHE A 104 12.79 -5.31 -9.02
N LEU A 105 11.69 -6.04 -9.32
CA LEU A 105 11.58 -6.85 -10.53
C LEU A 105 11.64 -5.99 -11.79
N VAL A 106 10.84 -4.93 -11.85
CA VAL A 106 10.81 -4.01 -12.98
C VAL A 106 12.17 -3.33 -13.16
N ALA A 107 12.77 -2.81 -12.10
CA ALA A 107 14.10 -2.18 -12.20
C ALA A 107 15.16 -3.16 -12.70
N ARG A 108 15.12 -4.42 -12.24
CA ARG A 108 16.04 -5.47 -12.72
C ARG A 108 15.81 -5.80 -14.20
N LEU A 109 14.56 -5.90 -14.64
CA LEU A 109 14.21 -6.16 -16.04
C LEU A 109 14.56 -4.98 -16.96
N SER A 110 14.48 -3.75 -16.46
CA SER A 110 14.89 -2.54 -17.17
C SER A 110 16.42 -2.30 -17.16
N GLY A 111 17.22 -3.21 -16.58
CA GLY A 111 18.67 -3.11 -16.57
C GLY A 111 19.25 -2.12 -15.55
N TYR A 112 18.46 -1.69 -14.56
CA TYR A 112 18.91 -0.77 -13.50
C TYR A 112 19.97 -1.44 -12.62
N ARG A 113 21.14 -0.79 -12.47
CA ARG A 113 22.22 -1.27 -11.60
C ARG A 113 22.02 -0.79 -10.18
N PHE A 114 21.79 -1.73 -9.26
CA PHE A 114 21.70 -1.48 -7.82
C PHE A 114 23.11 -1.33 -7.22
N ASN A 115 23.76 -0.19 -7.45
CA ASN A 115 25.00 0.18 -6.77
C ASN A 115 24.73 0.66 -5.33
#